data_AF-A0A3D1K2P5-F1
#
_entry.id   AF-A0A3D1K2P5-F1
#
_cell.length_a   1.000
_cell.length_b   1.000
_cell.length_c   1.000
_cell.angle_alpha   90.00
_cell.angle_beta   90.00
_cell.angle_gamma   90.00
#
_symmetry.space_group_name_H-M   'P 1'
#
loop_
_entity.id
_entity.type
_entity.pdbx_description
1 polymer ?
#
loop_
_entity_poly.entity_id
_entity_poly.type
_entity_poly.pdbx_seq_one_letter_code
_entity_poly.pdbx_strand_id
1 'polypeptide(L)'
;MNISFLPEKVKSEFLNLIDKIPLSAVRTNGNISGEPGEGYIVACGERLFVYTRKAGEDAFLKLAGKLGVEISKLEVRKDKFNSFLDINMDGKPYSIKFSSAEMKDLESLIENFKNAKPAGPAVPEPEQPAPQVSEERKAGIQMPSGIREHPAAPAVKLPLTPMQFMAAAMMYVASSDGSIDKDEDRYIMNVFGGSNDVLQPALQYYKAHSADQLFDFSPCLNEEQNLCILANMVEIAMRDESYHRVEQVMIRNYMEKAGISVDNLKAISSVLLVKNNLSVLMQ
;
A
#
# COMPACT_ATOMS: atom_id res chain seq x y z
N MET A 1 -8.55 4.79 -22.30
CA MET A 1 -8.19 4.17 -21.01
C MET A 1 -6.79 4.64 -20.63
N ASN A 2 -6.52 4.99 -19.37
CA ASN A 2 -5.27 5.66 -19.00
C ASN A 2 -4.21 4.64 -18.54
N ILE A 3 -3.31 4.25 -19.43
CA ILE A 3 -2.14 3.41 -19.11
C ILE A 3 -0.83 4.21 -19.00
N SER A 4 -0.93 5.55 -18.92
CA SER A 4 0.25 6.42 -18.86
C SER A 4 1.11 6.17 -17.62
N PHE A 5 0.52 5.61 -16.56
CA PHE A 5 1.19 5.27 -15.31
C PHE A 5 2.06 4.01 -15.39
N LEU A 6 1.92 3.17 -16.42
CA LEU A 6 2.76 1.98 -16.57
C LEU A 6 4.22 2.37 -16.86
N PRO A 7 5.22 1.65 -16.33
CA PRO A 7 6.62 1.85 -16.72
C PRO A 7 6.83 1.59 -18.21
N GLU A 8 7.78 2.29 -18.84
CA GLU A 8 8.07 2.12 -20.28
C GLU A 8 8.39 0.67 -20.65
N LYS A 9 9.13 -0.06 -19.79
CA LYS A 9 9.42 -1.49 -19.98
C LYS A 9 8.15 -2.35 -20.08
N VAL A 10 7.08 -1.98 -19.37
CA VAL A 10 5.79 -2.70 -19.40
C VAL A 10 4.97 -2.21 -20.59
N LYS A 11 4.89 -0.89 -20.82
CA LYS A 11 4.13 -0.30 -21.93
C LYS A 11 4.61 -0.80 -23.29
N SER A 12 5.92 -0.93 -23.49
CA SER A 12 6.51 -1.32 -24.77
C SER A 12 6.01 -2.67 -25.27
N GLU A 13 5.63 -3.58 -24.35
CA GLU A 13 5.08 -4.90 -24.70
C GLU A 13 3.67 -4.83 -25.32
N PHE A 14 2.94 -3.74 -25.08
CA PHE A 14 1.56 -3.58 -25.53
C PHE A 14 1.38 -2.55 -26.63
N LEU A 15 2.44 -1.81 -27.03
CA LEU A 15 2.36 -0.74 -28.05
C LEU A 15 1.64 -1.17 -29.33
N ASN A 16 1.90 -2.40 -29.80
CA ASN A 16 1.30 -2.93 -31.03
C ASN A 16 -0.14 -3.44 -30.86
N LEU A 17 -0.64 -3.46 -29.63
CA LEU A 17 -1.93 -4.03 -29.22
C LEU A 17 -2.94 -2.96 -28.75
N ILE A 18 -2.47 -1.80 -28.28
CA ILE A 18 -3.31 -0.73 -27.69
C ILE A 18 -4.48 -0.32 -28.59
N ASP A 19 -4.26 -0.20 -29.90
CA ASP A 19 -5.30 0.20 -30.86
C ASP A 19 -6.14 -0.97 -31.39
N LYS A 20 -5.77 -2.21 -31.03
CA LYS A 20 -6.36 -3.44 -31.60
C LYS A 20 -7.17 -4.24 -30.60
N ILE A 21 -6.79 -4.20 -29.33
CA ILE A 21 -7.37 -5.02 -28.27
C ILE A 21 -7.65 -4.13 -27.06
N PRO A 22 -8.84 -4.21 -26.45
CA PRO A 22 -9.12 -3.54 -25.20
C PRO A 22 -8.07 -3.91 -24.14
N LEU A 23 -7.37 -2.89 -23.64
CA LEU A 23 -6.33 -3.03 -22.66
C LEU A 23 -6.69 -2.23 -21.42
N SER A 24 -6.72 -2.90 -20.27
CA SER A 24 -6.93 -2.29 -18.96
C SER A 24 -5.79 -2.63 -18.02
N ALA A 25 -5.44 -1.68 -17.16
CA ALA A 25 -4.34 -1.86 -16.22
C ALA A 25 -4.66 -1.23 -14.87
N VAL A 26 -4.12 -1.83 -13.81
CA VAL A 26 -4.15 -1.31 -12.43
C VAL A 26 -2.79 -1.45 -11.78
N ARG A 27 -2.48 -0.55 -10.85
CA ARG A 27 -1.29 -0.62 -10.00
C ARG A 27 -1.64 -1.35 -8.70
N THR A 28 -0.69 -2.12 -8.18
CA THR A 28 -0.81 -2.87 -6.92
C THR A 28 -0.14 -2.12 -5.77
N ASN A 29 -0.55 -2.41 -4.54
CA ASN A 29 0.06 -1.84 -3.34
C ASN A 29 1.23 -2.73 -2.85
N GLY A 30 2.36 -2.63 -3.55
CA GLY A 30 3.56 -3.45 -3.31
C GLY A 30 3.73 -4.56 -4.35
N ASN A 31 4.69 -5.45 -4.10
CA ASN A 31 4.94 -6.59 -4.98
C ASN A 31 3.92 -7.73 -4.77
N ILE A 32 3.98 -8.79 -5.58
CA ILE A 32 3.05 -9.94 -5.52
C ILE A 32 3.09 -10.69 -4.18
N SER A 33 4.15 -10.52 -3.40
CA SER A 33 4.32 -11.10 -2.06
C SER A 33 3.86 -10.17 -0.94
N GLY A 34 3.42 -8.94 -1.26
CA GLY A 34 3.04 -7.92 -0.29
C GLY A 34 4.21 -7.17 0.35
N GLU A 35 5.44 -7.36 -0.15
CA GLU A 35 6.62 -6.60 0.30
C GLU A 35 6.74 -5.26 -0.46
N PRO A 36 7.51 -4.28 0.06
CA PRO A 36 7.81 -3.05 -0.67
C PRO A 36 8.36 -3.31 -2.07
N GLY A 37 7.75 -2.67 -3.05
CA GLY A 37 8.08 -2.86 -4.45
C GLY A 37 7.02 -2.29 -5.36
N GLU A 38 7.01 -2.79 -6.59
CA GLU A 38 6.07 -2.35 -7.60
C GLU A 38 5.35 -3.55 -8.19
N GLY A 39 4.06 -3.37 -8.48
CA GLY A 39 3.33 -4.32 -9.29
C GLY A 39 2.21 -3.68 -10.11
N TYR A 40 1.91 -4.37 -11.20
CA TYR A 40 0.92 -3.95 -12.19
C TYR A 40 0.15 -5.18 -12.68
N ILE A 41 -1.16 -5.04 -12.83
CA ILE A 41 -1.98 -6.04 -13.50
C ILE A 41 -2.48 -5.44 -14.79
N VAL A 42 -2.27 -6.13 -15.90
CA VAL A 42 -2.72 -5.73 -17.23
C VAL A 42 -3.59 -6.81 -17.82
N ALA A 43 -4.84 -6.51 -18.13
CA ALA A 43 -5.70 -7.37 -18.93
C ALA A 43 -5.69 -6.89 -20.37
N CYS A 44 -5.34 -7.78 -21.30
CA CYS A 44 -5.29 -7.51 -22.73
C CYS A 44 -5.95 -8.68 -23.48
N GLY A 45 -7.19 -8.47 -23.93
CA GLY A 45 -8.00 -9.54 -24.52
C GLY A 45 -8.26 -10.66 -23.51
N GLU A 46 -7.99 -11.90 -23.89
CA GLU A 46 -8.17 -13.08 -23.02
C GLU A 46 -6.96 -13.40 -22.13
N ARG A 47 -5.94 -12.53 -22.11
CA ARG A 47 -4.76 -12.72 -21.27
C ARG A 47 -4.67 -11.68 -20.15
N LEU A 48 -4.32 -12.18 -18.97
CA LEU A 48 -3.98 -11.38 -17.80
C LEU A 48 -2.47 -11.47 -17.58
N PHE A 49 -1.84 -10.33 -17.37
CA PHE A 49 -0.42 -10.20 -17.07
C PHE A 49 -0.25 -9.57 -15.70
N VAL A 50 0.62 -10.15 -14.88
CA VAL A 50 1.04 -9.61 -13.59
C VAL A 50 2.52 -9.30 -13.68
N TYR A 51 2.88 -8.03 -13.57
CA TYR A 51 4.26 -7.56 -13.46
C TYR A 51 4.53 -7.23 -12.01
N THR A 52 5.64 -7.70 -11.46
CA THR A 52 6.01 -7.45 -10.06
C THR A 52 7.52 -7.41 -9.88
N ARG A 53 8.02 -6.57 -8.98
CA ARG A 53 9.44 -6.53 -8.58
C ARG A 53 9.60 -6.02 -7.16
N LYS A 54 10.69 -6.37 -6.48
CA LYS A 54 11.02 -5.76 -5.18
C LYS A 54 11.52 -4.32 -5.38
N ALA A 55 11.42 -3.51 -4.34
CA ALA A 55 12.01 -2.18 -4.35
C ALA A 55 13.53 -2.28 -4.61
N GLY A 56 14.01 -1.50 -5.59
CA GLY A 56 15.42 -1.49 -5.99
C GLY A 56 15.81 -2.51 -7.07
N GLU A 57 14.91 -3.39 -7.51
CA GLU A 57 15.16 -4.30 -8.62
C GLU A 57 14.84 -3.64 -9.98
N ASP A 58 15.64 -3.91 -11.02
CA ASP A 58 15.41 -3.37 -12.36
C ASP A 58 14.50 -4.22 -13.25
N ALA A 59 14.44 -5.52 -12.97
CA ALA A 59 13.70 -6.50 -13.76
C ALA A 59 12.34 -6.81 -13.13
N PHE A 60 11.30 -6.93 -13.96
CA PHE A 60 10.00 -7.42 -13.51
C PHE A 60 9.97 -8.95 -13.61
N LEU A 61 9.53 -9.60 -12.53
CA LEU A 61 8.91 -10.90 -12.66
C LEU A 61 7.57 -10.72 -13.38
N LYS A 62 7.37 -11.47 -14.46
CA LYS A 62 6.16 -11.47 -15.25
C LYS A 62 5.46 -12.82 -15.13
N LEU A 63 4.20 -12.78 -14.68
CA LEU A 63 3.29 -13.91 -14.75
C LEU A 63 2.23 -13.60 -15.80
N ALA A 64 1.81 -14.60 -16.57
CA ALA A 64 0.83 -14.43 -17.62
C ALA A 64 -0.04 -15.66 -17.73
N GLY A 65 -1.34 -15.47 -17.96
CA GLY A 65 -2.25 -16.61 -18.12
C GLY A 65 -3.59 -16.24 -18.71
N LYS A 66 -4.29 -17.27 -19.19
CA LYS A 66 -5.67 -17.22 -19.65
C LYS A 66 -6.58 -17.91 -18.63
N LEU A 67 -7.77 -17.34 -18.44
CA LEU A 67 -8.79 -17.91 -17.55
C LEU A 67 -9.22 -19.29 -18.05
N GLY A 68 -9.20 -20.29 -17.16
CA GLY A 68 -9.53 -21.69 -17.47
C GLY A 68 -8.39 -22.50 -18.08
N VAL A 69 -7.22 -21.91 -18.31
CA VAL A 69 -6.00 -22.61 -18.76
C VAL A 69 -4.94 -22.54 -17.66
N GLU A 70 -4.17 -21.46 -17.60
CA GLU A 70 -3.17 -21.23 -16.55
C GLU A 70 -3.83 -20.64 -15.30
N ILE A 71 -4.90 -19.83 -15.45
CA ILE A 71 -5.60 -19.19 -14.34
C ILE A 71 -6.83 -20.02 -13.96
N SER A 72 -6.76 -20.69 -12.81
CA SER A 72 -7.85 -21.51 -12.26
C SER A 72 -8.74 -20.75 -11.25
N LYS A 73 -8.23 -19.67 -10.66
CA LYS A 73 -8.98 -18.81 -9.74
C LYS A 73 -8.68 -17.34 -10.02
N LEU A 74 -9.72 -16.51 -10.04
CA LEU A 74 -9.63 -15.05 -10.16
C LEU A 74 -10.80 -14.37 -9.44
N GLU A 75 -10.58 -13.99 -8.18
CA GLU A 75 -11.61 -13.45 -7.29
C GLU A 75 -11.14 -12.16 -6.61
N VAL A 76 -12.04 -11.18 -6.53
CA VAL A 76 -11.81 -9.97 -5.74
C VAL A 76 -12.38 -10.20 -4.35
N ARG A 77 -11.52 -10.18 -3.35
CA ARG A 77 -11.88 -10.22 -1.93
C ARG A 77 -11.74 -8.83 -1.33
N LYS A 78 -12.70 -8.43 -0.51
CA LYS A 78 -12.72 -7.10 0.13
C LYS A 78 -12.64 -7.24 1.65
N ASP A 79 -11.91 -6.31 2.25
CA ASP A 79 -12.06 -5.99 3.67
C ASP A 79 -12.51 -4.52 3.82
N LYS A 80 -12.52 -3.99 5.06
CA LYS A 80 -13.00 -2.63 5.35
C LYS A 80 -12.17 -1.52 4.67
N PHE A 81 -10.90 -1.76 4.35
CA PHE A 81 -9.96 -0.74 3.87
C PHE A 81 -9.15 -1.15 2.64
N ASN A 82 -9.10 -2.43 2.31
CA ASN A 82 -8.28 -2.99 1.24
C ASN A 82 -9.12 -3.86 0.31
N SER A 83 -8.66 -3.95 -0.93
CA SER A 83 -9.09 -4.98 -1.86
C SER A 83 -7.94 -5.94 -2.12
N PHE A 84 -8.28 -7.20 -2.34
CA PHE A 84 -7.33 -8.23 -2.70
C PHE A 84 -7.80 -8.89 -3.99
N LEU A 85 -6.86 -9.15 -4.90
CA LEU A 85 -7.10 -10.05 -6.01
C LEU A 85 -6.45 -11.39 -5.69
N ASP A 86 -7.28 -12.38 -5.43
CA ASP A 86 -6.86 -13.76 -5.20
C ASP A 86 -6.80 -14.48 -6.56
N ILE A 87 -5.58 -14.82 -6.99
CA ILE A 87 -5.29 -15.49 -8.26
C ILE A 87 -4.71 -16.87 -7.97
N ASN A 88 -5.15 -17.90 -8.67
CA ASN A 88 -4.44 -19.17 -8.75
C ASN A 88 -3.94 -19.38 -10.17
N MET A 89 -2.62 -19.28 -10.37
CA MET A 89 -1.95 -19.39 -11.67
C MET A 89 -0.97 -20.55 -11.64
N ASP A 90 -1.09 -21.49 -12.58
CA ASP A 90 -0.27 -22.71 -12.66
C ASP A 90 -0.22 -23.50 -11.34
N GLY A 91 -1.35 -23.55 -10.63
CA GLY A 91 -1.49 -24.23 -9.35
C GLY A 91 -0.87 -23.50 -8.16
N LYS A 92 -0.32 -22.29 -8.36
CA LYS A 92 0.24 -21.44 -7.30
C LYS A 92 -0.74 -20.34 -6.91
N PRO A 93 -1.13 -20.25 -5.62
CA PRO A 93 -1.98 -19.17 -5.13
C PRO A 93 -1.18 -17.89 -4.90
N TYR A 94 -1.76 -16.76 -5.30
CA TYR A 94 -1.28 -15.42 -5.07
C TYR A 94 -2.42 -14.56 -4.52
N SER A 95 -2.12 -13.67 -3.57
CA SER A 95 -3.07 -12.69 -3.05
C SER A 95 -2.47 -11.30 -3.14
N ILE A 96 -2.96 -10.50 -4.08
CA ILE A 96 -2.36 -9.22 -4.44
C ILE A 96 -3.18 -8.10 -3.80
N LYS A 97 -2.54 -7.25 -3.02
CA LYS A 97 -3.18 -6.15 -2.29
C LYS A 97 -3.34 -4.90 -3.16
N PHE A 98 -4.49 -4.25 -3.02
CA PHE A 98 -4.86 -2.98 -3.64
C PHE A 98 -5.35 -2.00 -2.57
N SER A 99 -5.07 -0.71 -2.77
CA SER A 99 -5.72 0.32 -1.97
C SER A 99 -7.20 0.44 -2.33
N SER A 100 -7.98 1.05 -1.44
CA SER A 100 -9.38 1.37 -1.72
C SER A 100 -9.55 2.31 -2.92
N ALA A 101 -8.54 3.15 -3.23
CA ALA A 101 -8.58 4.06 -4.37
C ALA A 101 -8.54 3.34 -5.72
N GLU A 102 -7.86 2.18 -5.80
CA GLU A 102 -7.75 1.39 -7.04
C GLU A 102 -8.90 0.38 -7.21
N MET A 103 -9.85 0.32 -6.26
CA MET A 103 -10.91 -0.70 -6.24
C MET A 103 -11.77 -0.66 -7.51
N LYS A 104 -12.26 0.52 -7.89
CA LYS A 104 -13.14 0.68 -9.04
C LYS A 104 -12.45 0.26 -10.33
N ASP A 105 -11.16 0.58 -10.46
CA ASP A 105 -10.36 0.22 -11.62
C ASP A 105 -10.07 -1.29 -11.66
N LEU A 106 -9.82 -1.90 -10.49
CA LEU A 106 -9.64 -3.36 -10.37
C LEU A 106 -10.90 -4.12 -10.77
N GLU A 107 -12.07 -3.72 -10.24
CA GLU A 107 -13.34 -4.36 -10.58
C GLU A 107 -13.64 -4.26 -12.07
N SER A 108 -13.46 -3.06 -12.63
CA SER A 108 -13.63 -2.81 -14.06
C SER A 108 -12.69 -3.69 -14.89
N LEU A 109 -11.43 -3.84 -14.48
CA LEU A 109 -10.46 -4.69 -15.15
C LEU A 109 -10.88 -6.17 -15.13
N ILE A 110 -11.29 -6.67 -13.97
CA ILE A 110 -11.67 -8.09 -13.83
C ILE A 110 -12.97 -8.40 -14.59
N GLU A 111 -13.94 -7.50 -14.57
CA GLU A 111 -15.17 -7.64 -15.35
C GLU A 111 -14.88 -7.65 -16.86
N ASN A 112 -14.06 -6.71 -17.34
CA ASN A 112 -13.64 -6.66 -18.74
C ASN A 112 -12.88 -7.92 -19.17
N PHE A 113 -11.98 -8.42 -18.31
CA PHE A 113 -11.21 -9.63 -18.58
C PHE A 113 -12.09 -10.89 -18.64
N LYS A 114 -13.05 -11.04 -17.72
CA LYS A 114 -13.99 -12.17 -17.71
C LYS A 114 -14.94 -12.16 -18.91
N ASN A 115 -15.28 -10.97 -19.41
CA ASN A 115 -16.17 -10.77 -20.55
C ASN A 115 -15.45 -10.67 -21.90
N ALA A 116 -14.11 -10.77 -21.91
CA ALA A 116 -13.33 -10.68 -23.13
C ALA A 116 -13.67 -11.85 -24.07
N LYS A 117 -14.08 -11.53 -25.30
CA LYS A 117 -14.27 -12.51 -26.36
C LYS A 117 -12.91 -12.97 -26.92
N PRO A 118 -12.80 -14.20 -27.45
CA PRO A 118 -11.60 -14.63 -28.17
C PRO A 118 -11.35 -13.72 -29.37
N ALA A 119 -10.35 -12.87 -29.25
CA ALA A 119 -9.78 -12.14 -30.38
C ALA A 119 -8.85 -13.11 -31.12
N GLY A 120 -9.23 -13.54 -32.32
CA GLY A 120 -8.24 -14.10 -33.25
C GLY A 120 -7.36 -12.98 -33.83
N PRO A 121 -6.21 -13.30 -34.47
CA PRO A 121 -5.29 -14.40 -34.19
C PRO A 121 -4.40 -14.07 -32.96
N ALA A 122 -3.71 -15.11 -32.46
CA ALA A 122 -2.94 -15.14 -31.23
C ALA A 122 -2.21 -13.84 -30.84
N VAL A 123 -2.48 -13.36 -29.62
CA VAL A 123 -1.54 -12.48 -28.91
C VAL A 123 -0.20 -13.21 -28.86
N PRO A 124 0.88 -12.65 -29.42
CA PRO A 124 2.16 -13.34 -29.50
C PRO A 124 2.60 -13.77 -28.09
N GLU A 125 3.03 -15.03 -27.99
CA GLU A 125 3.81 -15.49 -26.83
C GLU A 125 4.99 -14.54 -26.64
N PRO A 126 5.21 -13.99 -25.43
CA PRO A 126 6.43 -13.26 -25.16
C PRO A 126 7.62 -14.20 -25.31
N GLU A 127 8.65 -13.80 -26.07
CA GLU A 127 9.95 -14.46 -26.04
C GLU A 127 10.42 -14.51 -24.58
N GLN A 128 10.45 -15.71 -24.00
CA GLN A 128 11.16 -15.97 -22.77
C GLN A 128 12.65 -15.77 -23.06
N PRO A 129 13.38 -14.88 -22.35
CA PRO A 129 14.81 -14.96 -22.33
C PRO A 129 15.16 -16.35 -21.76
N ALA A 130 15.97 -17.11 -22.50
CA ALA A 130 16.39 -18.45 -22.11
C ALA A 130 16.85 -18.46 -20.64
N PRO A 131 16.39 -19.42 -19.82
CA PRO A 131 16.79 -19.49 -18.43
C PRO A 131 18.28 -19.84 -18.39
N GLN A 132 19.11 -18.86 -18.01
CA GLN A 132 20.44 -19.15 -17.48
C GLN A 132 20.25 -19.71 -16.07
N VAL A 133 20.01 -21.01 -16.00
CA VAL A 133 20.01 -21.77 -14.75
C VAL A 133 21.46 -21.91 -14.32
N SER A 134 21.93 -21.02 -13.44
CA SER A 134 23.06 -21.35 -12.57
C SER A 134 22.56 -22.34 -11.53
N GLU A 135 22.94 -23.61 -11.70
CA GLU A 135 22.75 -24.67 -10.71
C GLU A 135 23.45 -24.30 -9.39
N GLU A 136 22.70 -23.84 -8.40
CA GLU A 136 23.10 -23.95 -7.00
C GLU A 136 22.05 -24.69 -6.18
N ARG A 137 22.33 -25.98 -6.04
CA ARG A 137 22.11 -26.88 -4.90
C ARG A 137 20.72 -26.92 -4.25
N LYS A 138 20.12 -28.09 -4.41
CA LYS A 138 19.19 -28.76 -3.49
C LYS A 138 19.44 -28.38 -2.02
N ALA A 139 18.53 -27.60 -1.45
CA ALA A 139 18.11 -27.74 -0.07
C ALA A 139 16.59 -27.67 -0.09
N GLY A 140 15.92 -28.69 0.46
CA GLY A 140 14.47 -28.66 0.63
C GLY A 140 14.10 -27.45 1.49
N ILE A 141 13.45 -26.45 0.89
CA ILE A 141 12.92 -25.32 1.63
C ILE A 141 11.49 -25.71 2.01
N GLN A 142 11.38 -26.24 3.21
CA GLN A 142 10.16 -26.26 3.98
C GLN A 142 9.64 -24.82 4.10
N MET A 143 8.34 -24.66 3.88
CA MET A 143 7.59 -23.43 4.13
C MET A 143 8.06 -22.76 5.43
N PRO A 144 8.42 -21.47 5.45
CA PRO A 144 8.15 -20.69 6.63
C PRO A 144 6.64 -20.43 6.61
N SER A 145 5.88 -21.33 7.22
CA SER A 145 4.63 -20.96 7.88
C SER A 145 5.02 -20.07 9.07
N GLY A 146 5.42 -18.85 8.74
CA GLY A 146 5.81 -17.81 9.66
C GLY A 146 4.83 -16.66 9.46
N ILE A 147 3.72 -16.70 10.17
CA ILE A 147 3.37 -15.51 10.94
C ILE A 147 4.68 -15.15 11.63
N ARG A 148 5.26 -13.98 11.35
CA ARG A 148 6.32 -13.47 12.21
C ARG A 148 5.68 -13.35 13.59
N GLU A 149 5.83 -14.39 14.41
CA GLU A 149 5.57 -14.30 15.83
C GLU A 149 6.58 -13.30 16.35
N HIS A 150 6.15 -12.05 16.39
CA HIS A 150 6.74 -11.08 17.28
C HIS A 150 6.67 -11.69 18.68
N PRO A 151 7.75 -11.65 19.47
CA PRO A 151 7.69 -12.08 20.86
C PRO A 151 6.49 -11.38 21.48
N ALA A 152 5.57 -12.17 22.05
CA ALA A 152 4.32 -11.66 22.59
C ALA A 152 4.65 -10.57 23.63
N ALA A 153 4.53 -9.31 23.20
CA ALA A 153 4.37 -8.21 24.11
C ALA A 153 3.20 -8.56 25.04
N PRO A 154 3.27 -8.18 26.33
CA PRO A 154 2.21 -8.49 27.28
C PRO A 154 0.85 -8.19 26.65
N ALA A 155 -0.12 -9.11 26.83
CA ALA A 155 -1.42 -9.13 26.15
C ALA A 155 -2.34 -7.96 26.56
N VAL A 156 -1.85 -6.74 26.37
CA VAL A 156 -2.58 -5.50 26.47
C VAL A 156 -3.32 -5.37 25.14
N LYS A 157 -4.63 -5.57 25.19
CA LYS A 157 -5.48 -5.41 24.01
C LYS A 157 -5.54 -3.93 23.64
N LEU A 158 -5.20 -3.60 22.38
CA LEU A 158 -5.32 -2.24 21.85
C LEU A 158 -6.78 -1.76 22.00
N PRO A 159 -7.04 -0.60 22.65
CA PRO A 159 -8.40 -0.09 22.88
C PRO A 159 -9.06 0.42 21.59
N LEU A 160 -8.26 0.68 20.57
CA LEU A 160 -8.66 1.17 19.25
C LEU A 160 -8.16 0.20 18.17
N THR A 161 -8.78 0.18 17.00
CA THR A 161 -8.13 -0.42 15.81
C THR A 161 -6.93 0.44 15.37
N PRO A 162 -5.94 -0.08 14.62
CA PRO A 162 -4.82 0.72 14.14
C PRO A 162 -5.21 2.01 13.39
N MET A 163 -6.29 1.97 12.60
CA MET A 163 -6.83 3.15 11.91
C MET A 163 -7.39 4.20 12.88
N GLN A 164 -8.13 3.76 13.90
CA GLN A 164 -8.67 4.65 14.94
C GLN A 164 -7.54 5.20 15.83
N PHE A 165 -6.51 4.40 16.09
CA PHE A 165 -5.30 4.83 16.78
C PHE A 165 -4.63 5.96 16.02
N MET A 166 -4.41 5.78 14.70
CA MET A 166 -3.83 6.81 13.85
C MET A 166 -4.64 8.11 13.88
N ALA A 167 -5.98 8.00 13.77
CA ALA A 167 -6.86 9.15 13.84
C ALA A 167 -6.74 9.90 15.19
N ALA A 168 -6.73 9.17 16.31
CA ALA A 168 -6.56 9.77 17.63
C ALA A 168 -5.17 10.40 17.79
N ALA A 169 -4.10 9.74 17.30
CA ALA A 169 -2.75 10.28 17.31
C ALA A 169 -2.64 11.59 16.53
N MET A 170 -3.25 11.67 15.34
CA MET A 170 -3.31 12.91 14.56
C MET A 170 -4.09 14.01 15.27
N MET A 171 -5.21 13.69 15.94
CA MET A 171 -5.97 14.66 16.73
C MET A 171 -5.14 15.24 17.89
N TYR A 172 -4.33 14.43 18.58
CA TYR A 172 -3.45 14.92 19.64
C TYR A 172 -2.33 15.83 19.12
N VAL A 173 -1.77 15.53 17.95
CA VAL A 173 -0.74 16.37 17.34
C VAL A 173 -1.33 17.73 16.94
N ALA A 174 -2.46 17.70 16.23
CA ALA A 174 -3.15 18.91 15.78
C ALA A 174 -3.63 19.79 16.94
N SER A 175 -4.04 19.20 18.05
CA SER A 175 -4.49 19.96 19.23
C SER A 175 -3.38 20.30 20.21
N SER A 176 -2.10 20.10 19.84
CA SER A 176 -0.99 20.22 20.78
C SER A 176 -0.78 21.66 21.29
N ASP A 177 -1.29 22.66 20.56
CA ASP A 177 -1.32 24.07 20.94
C ASP A 177 -2.59 24.48 21.73
N GLY A 178 -3.53 23.54 21.92
CA GLY A 178 -4.79 23.73 22.64
C GLY A 178 -6.05 23.76 21.77
N SER A 179 -5.94 23.81 20.43
CA SER A 179 -7.11 23.76 19.54
C SER A 179 -6.78 23.23 18.16
N ILE A 180 -7.66 22.41 17.57
CA ILE A 180 -7.51 21.96 16.18
C ILE A 180 -8.04 23.06 15.25
N ASP A 181 -7.20 23.56 14.32
CA ASP A 181 -7.65 24.50 13.30
C ASP A 181 -8.53 23.82 12.23
N LYS A 182 -9.34 24.60 11.51
CA LYS A 182 -10.19 24.13 10.41
C LYS A 182 -9.40 23.42 9.30
N ASP A 183 -8.16 23.83 9.04
CA ASP A 183 -7.35 23.24 7.99
C ASP A 183 -6.78 21.88 8.39
N GLU A 184 -6.46 21.69 9.66
CA GLU A 184 -6.06 20.42 10.25
C GLU A 184 -7.25 19.46 10.40
N ASP A 185 -8.39 19.95 10.87
CA ASP A 185 -9.64 19.16 10.96
C ASP A 185 -10.03 18.64 9.57
N ARG A 186 -10.03 19.53 8.55
CA ARG A 186 -10.29 19.13 7.16
C ARG A 186 -9.27 18.11 6.66
N TYR A 187 -8.01 18.24 7.06
CA TYR A 187 -6.98 17.28 6.69
C TYR A 187 -7.23 15.90 7.29
N ILE A 188 -7.50 15.83 8.60
CA ILE A 188 -7.86 14.58 9.29
C ILE A 188 -9.07 13.94 8.60
N MET A 189 -10.12 14.72 8.34
CA MET A 189 -11.31 14.24 7.62
C MET A 189 -10.96 13.65 6.25
N ASN A 190 -10.06 14.29 5.50
CA ASN A 190 -9.63 13.80 4.19
C ASN A 190 -8.81 12.50 4.27
N VAL A 191 -7.87 12.40 5.21
CA VAL A 191 -7.03 11.19 5.40
C VAL A 191 -7.90 9.97 5.68
N PHE A 192 -8.99 10.13 6.44
CA PHE A 192 -9.90 9.04 6.80
C PHE A 192 -11.16 8.97 5.91
N GLY A 193 -11.22 9.75 4.83
CA GLY A 193 -12.37 9.78 3.91
C GLY A 193 -13.71 10.11 4.59
N GLY A 194 -13.69 10.86 5.69
CA GLY A 194 -14.88 11.18 6.49
C GLY A 194 -15.53 9.97 7.18
N SER A 195 -14.80 8.86 7.36
CA SER A 195 -15.35 7.63 7.93
C SER A 195 -15.68 7.79 9.43
N ASN A 196 -16.97 7.94 9.76
CA ASN A 196 -17.44 8.03 11.14
C ASN A 196 -17.06 6.82 11.99
N ASP A 197 -16.99 5.62 11.40
CA ASP A 197 -16.56 4.40 12.09
C ASP A 197 -15.12 4.47 12.60
N VAL A 198 -14.29 5.33 12.01
CA VAL A 198 -12.90 5.58 12.43
C VAL A 198 -12.84 6.82 13.31
N LEU A 199 -13.44 7.92 12.86
CA LEU A 199 -13.31 9.22 13.49
C LEU A 199 -14.06 9.31 14.82
N GLN A 200 -15.26 8.72 14.94
CA GLN A 200 -16.06 8.84 16.15
C GLN A 200 -15.42 8.08 17.34
N PRO A 201 -14.95 6.82 17.20
CA PRO A 201 -14.24 6.14 18.29
C PRO A 201 -12.91 6.81 18.64
N ALA A 202 -12.17 7.30 17.64
CA ALA A 202 -10.95 8.06 17.85
C ALA A 202 -11.19 9.35 18.65
N LEU A 203 -12.23 10.10 18.28
CA LEU A 203 -12.65 11.33 18.98
C LEU A 203 -13.10 11.05 20.41
N GLN A 204 -13.83 9.95 20.64
CA GLN A 204 -14.24 9.53 21.99
C GLN A 204 -13.02 9.22 22.85
N TYR A 205 -12.04 8.49 22.29
CA TYR A 205 -10.80 8.19 23.00
C TYR A 205 -10.01 9.46 23.31
N TYR A 206 -9.82 10.32 22.31
CA TYR A 206 -9.13 11.61 22.40
C TYR A 206 -9.72 12.52 23.50
N LYS A 207 -11.05 12.54 23.66
CA LYS A 207 -11.73 13.33 24.70
C LYS A 207 -11.58 12.75 26.11
N ALA A 208 -11.27 11.46 26.24
CA ALA A 208 -11.32 10.74 27.51
C ALA A 208 -9.93 10.37 28.07
N HIS A 209 -8.89 10.41 27.25
CA HIS A 209 -7.55 9.94 27.60
C HIS A 209 -6.49 10.96 27.16
N SER A 210 -5.24 10.76 27.57
CA SER A 210 -4.10 11.55 27.10
C SER A 210 -3.40 10.91 25.91
N ALA A 211 -2.61 11.71 25.18
CA ALA A 211 -1.73 11.22 24.13
C ALA A 211 -0.75 10.15 24.67
N ASP A 212 -0.23 10.37 25.88
CA ASP A 212 0.71 9.45 26.51
C ASP A 212 0.10 8.07 26.76
N GLN A 213 -1.16 8.03 27.21
CA GLN A 213 -1.93 6.80 27.40
C GLN A 213 -2.20 6.09 26.08
N LEU A 214 -2.47 6.82 24.99
CA LEU A 214 -2.60 6.22 23.66
C LEU A 214 -1.28 5.58 23.24
N PHE A 215 -0.17 6.30 23.39
CA PHE A 215 1.13 5.88 22.91
C PHE A 215 1.72 4.70 23.71
N ASP A 216 1.29 4.44 24.94
CA ASP A 216 1.67 3.22 25.68
C ASP A 216 1.29 1.92 24.95
N PHE A 217 0.33 1.98 24.02
CA PHE A 217 -0.05 0.84 23.21
C PHE A 217 0.69 0.75 21.86
N SER A 218 1.61 1.66 21.54
CA SER A 218 2.38 1.58 20.29
C SER A 218 3.22 0.29 20.14
N PRO A 219 3.73 -0.37 21.20
CA PRO A 219 4.36 -1.68 21.07
C PRO A 219 3.42 -2.80 20.60
N CYS A 220 2.10 -2.60 20.67
CA CYS A 220 1.11 -3.56 20.16
C CYS A 220 0.89 -3.45 18.64
N LEU A 221 1.38 -2.39 18.01
CA LEU A 221 1.33 -2.18 16.57
C LEU A 221 2.56 -2.80 15.91
N ASN A 222 2.41 -3.29 14.69
CA ASN A 222 3.56 -3.75 13.91
C ASN A 222 4.39 -2.57 13.38
N GLU A 223 5.59 -2.87 12.86
CA GLU A 223 6.53 -1.85 12.38
C GLU A 223 5.92 -0.96 11.28
N GLU A 224 5.25 -1.55 10.30
CA GLU A 224 4.61 -0.81 9.20
C GLU A 224 3.50 0.12 9.68
N GLN A 225 2.69 -0.33 10.64
CA GLN A 225 1.64 0.49 11.26
C GLN A 225 2.24 1.68 12.00
N ASN A 226 3.29 1.45 12.79
CA ASN A 226 3.96 2.50 13.55
C ASN A 226 4.63 3.53 12.62
N LEU A 227 5.25 3.09 11.53
CA LEU A 227 5.82 4.00 10.52
C LEU A 227 4.74 4.80 9.78
N CYS A 228 3.61 4.18 9.44
CA CYS A 228 2.48 4.86 8.81
C CYS A 228 1.90 5.95 9.73
N ILE A 229 1.70 5.63 11.01
CA ILE A 229 1.21 6.59 12.01
C ILE A 229 2.21 7.74 12.18
N LEU A 230 3.51 7.43 12.31
CA LEU A 230 4.55 8.46 12.42
C LEU A 230 4.53 9.40 11.20
N ALA A 231 4.44 8.87 9.98
CA ALA A 231 4.39 9.69 8.77
C ALA A 231 3.19 10.65 8.76
N ASN A 232 2.01 10.17 9.17
CA ASN A 232 0.81 11.01 9.25
C ASN A 232 0.89 12.05 10.38
N MET A 233 1.49 11.71 11.53
CA MET A 233 1.76 12.66 12.62
C MET A 233 2.72 13.77 12.19
N VAL A 234 3.79 13.42 11.47
CA VAL A 234 4.75 14.40 10.95
C VAL A 234 4.10 15.28 9.88
N GLU A 235 3.32 14.70 8.96
CA GLU A 235 2.68 15.46 7.89
C GLU A 235 1.67 16.48 8.42
N ILE A 236 0.87 16.12 9.43
CA ILE A 236 -0.07 17.08 10.04
C ILE A 236 0.67 18.18 10.81
N ALA A 237 1.72 17.85 11.58
CA ALA A 237 2.51 18.84 12.31
C ALA A 237 3.30 19.81 11.40
N MET A 238 3.54 19.42 10.15
CA MET A 238 4.24 20.26 9.16
C MET A 238 3.29 21.16 8.36
N ARG A 239 1.97 21.05 8.55
CA ARG A 239 1.00 21.87 7.80
C ARG A 239 0.95 23.30 8.29
N ASP A 240 1.19 23.50 9.58
CA ASP A 240 1.30 24.82 10.14
C ASP A 240 2.60 25.48 9.71
N GLU A 241 2.58 26.81 9.60
CA GLU A 241 3.75 27.61 9.18
C GLU A 241 4.97 27.46 10.10
N SER A 242 4.76 26.86 11.28
CA SER A 242 5.80 26.61 12.27
C SER A 242 5.63 25.22 12.88
N TYR A 243 6.53 24.30 12.52
CA TYR A 243 6.69 23.00 13.21
C TYR A 243 7.18 23.23 14.66
N HIS A 244 6.23 23.36 15.58
CA HIS A 244 6.45 23.88 16.93
C HIS A 244 7.18 22.87 17.83
N ARG A 245 7.80 23.39 18.90
CA ARG A 245 8.53 22.56 19.88
C ARG A 245 7.62 21.52 20.55
N VAL A 246 6.32 21.81 20.69
CA VAL A 246 5.35 20.94 21.37
C VAL A 246 5.04 19.69 20.54
N GLU A 247 4.73 19.85 19.26
CA GLU A 247 4.49 18.75 18.32
C GLU A 247 5.72 17.84 18.22
N GLN A 248 6.91 18.43 18.14
CA GLN A 248 8.17 17.69 18.14
C GLN A 248 8.37 16.84 19.40
N VAL A 249 7.97 17.36 20.57
CA VAL A 249 8.03 16.58 21.82
C VAL A 249 7.04 15.43 21.78
N MET A 250 5.83 15.65 21.26
CA MET A 250 4.82 14.60 21.13
C MET A 250 5.24 13.50 20.16
N ILE A 251 5.77 13.87 18.99
CA ILE A 251 6.30 12.93 17.99
C ILE A 251 7.46 12.13 18.58
N ARG A 252 8.39 12.76 19.31
CA ARG A 252 9.49 12.06 19.99
C ARG A 252 8.97 11.07 21.04
N ASN A 253 7.97 11.45 21.85
CA ASN A 253 7.37 10.54 22.82
C ASN A 253 6.76 9.31 22.14
N TYR A 254 6.02 9.49 21.04
CA TYR A 254 5.49 8.38 20.26
C TYR A 254 6.61 7.47 19.71
N MET A 255 7.67 8.06 19.14
CA MET A 255 8.81 7.28 18.63
C MET A 255 9.50 6.45 19.71
N GLU A 256 9.72 7.03 20.90
CA GLU A 256 10.33 6.35 22.04
C GLU A 256 9.49 5.13 22.46
N LYS A 257 8.17 5.30 22.60
CA LYS A 257 7.26 4.20 22.96
C LYS A 257 7.11 3.17 21.83
N ALA A 258 7.20 3.59 20.57
CA ALA A 258 7.08 2.71 19.40
C ALA A 258 8.40 2.01 19.01
N GLY A 259 9.54 2.42 19.59
CA GLY A 259 10.86 1.92 19.23
C GLY A 259 11.32 2.36 17.83
N ILE A 260 10.86 3.52 17.34
CA ILE A 260 11.23 4.03 16.01
C ILE A 260 12.52 4.86 16.09
N SER A 261 13.46 4.60 15.18
CA SER A 261 14.73 5.32 15.11
C SER A 261 14.58 6.76 14.62
N VAL A 262 15.52 7.62 15.02
CA VAL A 262 15.62 9.00 14.53
C VAL A 262 15.90 9.05 13.02
N ASP A 263 16.55 8.03 12.46
CA ASP A 263 16.83 7.98 11.03
C ASP A 263 15.55 7.75 10.21
N ASN A 264 14.59 6.97 10.72
CA ASN A 264 13.26 6.86 10.12
C ASN A 264 12.53 8.21 10.12
N LEU A 265 12.57 8.96 11.23
CA LEU A 265 11.99 10.31 11.30
C LEU A 265 12.64 11.24 10.26
N LYS A 266 13.97 11.24 10.14
CA LYS A 266 14.68 12.06 9.15
C LYS A 266 14.29 11.69 7.73
N ALA A 267 14.21 10.40 7.41
CA ALA A 267 13.82 9.94 6.08
C ALA A 267 12.41 10.40 5.72
N ILE A 268 11.45 10.18 6.62
CA ILE A 268 10.05 10.62 6.46
C ILE A 268 9.98 12.14 6.26
N SER A 269 10.59 12.91 7.17
CA SER A 269 10.54 14.38 7.14
C SER A 269 11.16 14.94 5.86
N SER A 270 12.28 14.36 5.40
CA SER A 270 12.96 14.80 4.18
C SER A 270 12.08 14.61 2.95
N VAL A 271 11.41 13.45 2.83
CA VAL A 271 10.50 13.17 1.72
C VAL A 271 9.29 14.11 1.75
N LEU A 272 8.69 14.34 2.92
CA LEU A 272 7.54 15.24 3.08
C LEU A 272 7.89 16.69 2.75
N LEU A 273 9.05 17.19 3.21
CA LEU A 273 9.52 18.55 2.89
C LEU A 273 9.67 18.76 1.37
N VAL A 274 10.26 17.79 0.67
CA VAL A 274 10.43 17.86 -0.79
C VAL A 274 9.09 17.75 -1.51
N LYS A 275 8.22 16.81 -1.09
CA LYS A 275 6.86 16.63 -1.64
C LYS A 275 6.05 17.93 -1.56
N ASN A 276 6.15 18.65 -0.43
CA ASN A 276 5.36 19.85 -0.18
C ASN A 276 5.97 21.12 -0.82
N ASN A 277 7.24 21.07 -1.23
CA ASN A 277 7.90 22.21 -1.86
C ASN A 277 7.62 22.27 -3.37
N LEU A 278 6.45 22.82 -3.76
CA LEU A 278 6.10 22.97 -5.17
C LEU A 278 7.04 23.89 -5.96
N SER A 279 7.82 24.75 -5.29
CA SER A 279 8.74 25.66 -5.98
C SER A 279 9.85 24.95 -6.73
N VAL A 280 10.20 23.73 -6.33
CA VAL A 280 11.20 22.91 -7.05
C VAL A 280 10.74 22.53 -8.46
N LEU A 281 9.43 22.62 -8.74
CA LEU A 281 8.83 22.30 -10.02
C LEU A 281 8.63 23.53 -10.93
N MET A 282 8.88 24.74 -10.42
CA MET A 282 8.65 26.01 -11.16
C MET A 282 9.90 26.51 -11.91
N GLN A 283 10.73 25.59 -12.42
CA GLN A 283 11.92 25.92 -13.22
C GLN A 283 11.58 26.15 -14.69
#